data_AF-A0A6P5LI86-F1
#
_entry.id   AF-A0A6P5LI86-F1
#
_cell.length_a   1.000
_cell.length_b   1.000
_cell.length_c   1.000
_cell.angle_alpha   90.00
_cell.angle_beta   90.00
_cell.angle_gamma   90.00
#
_symmetry.space_group_name_H-M   'P 1'
#
loop_
_entity.id
_entity.type
_entity.pdbx_description
1 polymer ?
#
loop_
_entity_poly.entity_id
_entity_poly.type
_entity_poly.pdbx_seq_one_letter_code
_entity_poly.pdbx_strand_id
1 'polypeptide(L)'
;MRPASLFPLGSLFVFFWLVEGRIIGEDEAGFAECNKFFYEETPPKGLAEPFHVKICQKYNGKERFATLYSTQEKIPVYSAFRYAVSGESREQGWMIEPQIDDPNSNFGEMMNEADAVNSVDNLGSKQALSTDYLDSDYQKGQLYLSSLNSDDFQVATYTLTNAAPMTQSLRERWYMNVNSLMDLALAPYCGNGDDLYVITGAVPSDHRVKDKVSVPDFVWLAACCAAPGGWAMGFIKHMRDGDIIEDVMVKDLEKLLPSGTQLFQNNCGEADQDTEKMKKILEMVNHVQDEERMVQAKSSSSQLSSSQNKRSARSLPDEANESSLLRTIGGIVATPFVKLFQLIYYLMVGILKNVLYCLWYITKQFVGILENGVHRMCSATVSYFMAIGEELVSIPWKVVKVIVKIIRALLRILCCLLKTICRILSIPIRVLVDIVSFPMYTVCAIPAVLKDIAVGLGGTFYLLLDTAFGTIGSLFHVLFSVCKRIGSKVSYDNSGEL
;
A
#
# COMPACT_ATOMS: atom_id res chain seq x y z
N MET A 1 57.99 25.70 -38.80
CA MET A 1 56.72 25.10 -39.28
C MET A 1 56.52 23.78 -38.52
N ARG A 2 55.32 23.51 -37.98
CA ARG A 2 55.00 22.28 -37.23
C ARG A 2 54.29 21.27 -38.14
N PRO A 3 54.51 19.95 -37.99
CA PRO A 3 53.64 18.92 -38.55
C PRO A 3 52.41 18.66 -37.67
N ALA A 4 51.44 17.93 -38.21
CA ALA A 4 50.08 17.81 -37.67
C ALA A 4 49.92 16.89 -36.46
N SER A 5 48.95 17.23 -35.59
CA SER A 5 48.42 16.36 -34.54
C SER A 5 47.08 15.74 -34.97
N LEU A 6 47.01 14.40 -35.02
CA LEU A 6 45.76 13.68 -35.21
C LEU A 6 44.96 13.72 -33.88
N PHE A 7 43.71 14.19 -33.92
CA PHE A 7 42.77 14.05 -32.80
C PHE A 7 41.79 12.90 -33.11
N PRO A 8 41.42 12.07 -32.11
CA PRO A 8 40.40 11.05 -32.29
C PRO A 8 39.01 11.69 -32.35
N LEU A 9 38.16 11.21 -33.26
CA LEU A 9 36.74 11.50 -33.29
C LEU A 9 36.06 10.87 -32.06
N GLY A 10 35.92 11.64 -30.99
CA GLY A 10 35.06 11.29 -29.87
C GLY A 10 33.61 11.31 -30.34
N SER A 11 33.02 10.12 -30.52
CA SER A 11 31.59 9.97 -30.76
C SER A 11 30.84 10.48 -29.53
N LEU A 12 30.25 11.67 -29.65
CA LEU A 12 29.27 12.15 -28.70
C LEU A 12 28.00 11.32 -28.93
N PHE A 13 27.86 10.25 -28.15
CA PHE A 13 26.57 9.62 -27.93
C PHE A 13 25.67 10.65 -27.24
N VAL A 14 24.98 11.45 -28.05
CA VAL A 14 23.77 12.13 -27.63
C VAL A 14 22.78 11.01 -27.33
N PHE A 15 22.66 10.67 -26.05
CA PHE A 15 21.49 9.96 -25.57
C PHE A 15 20.28 10.83 -25.89
N PHE A 16 19.61 10.52 -27.00
CA PHE A 16 18.23 10.90 -27.17
C PHE A 16 17.47 10.19 -26.05
N TRP A 17 17.27 10.91 -24.94
CA TRP A 17 16.10 10.71 -24.10
C TRP A 17 14.90 10.92 -25.02
N LEU A 18 14.41 9.83 -25.60
CA LEU A 18 13.05 9.77 -26.11
C LEU A 18 12.16 9.96 -24.89
N VAL A 19 11.58 11.16 -24.78
CA VAL A 19 10.69 11.53 -23.69
C VAL A 19 9.35 10.86 -23.97
N GLU A 20 9.29 9.57 -23.65
CA GLU A 20 8.10 8.75 -23.72
C GLU A 20 7.46 8.70 -22.34
N GLY A 21 6.27 9.27 -22.20
CA GLY A 21 5.27 8.95 -21.19
C GLY A 21 4.86 7.50 -21.37
N ARG A 22 5.02 6.73 -20.30
CA ARG A 22 5.42 5.33 -20.44
C ARG A 22 4.62 4.48 -19.49
N ILE A 23 4.07 3.39 -20.03
CA ILE A 23 3.77 2.21 -19.23
C ILE A 23 5.12 1.64 -18.81
N ILE A 24 5.37 1.66 -17.52
CA ILE A 24 6.64 1.22 -16.95
C ILE A 24 6.72 -0.31 -17.09
N GLY A 25 7.85 -0.78 -17.62
CA GLY A 25 8.09 -2.20 -17.89
C GLY A 25 8.05 -3.05 -16.61
N GLU A 26 7.85 -4.37 -16.79
CA GLU A 26 7.96 -5.33 -15.68
C GLU A 26 9.40 -5.43 -15.15
N ASP A 27 10.38 -5.20 -16.01
CA ASP A 27 11.82 -5.18 -15.73
C ASP A 27 12.28 -3.90 -15.01
N GLU A 28 11.45 -2.87 -14.97
CA GLU A 28 11.78 -1.57 -14.37
C GLU A 28 11.43 -1.47 -12.88
N ALA A 29 12.36 -0.90 -12.13
CA ALA A 29 12.23 -0.70 -10.70
C ALA A 29 11.12 0.31 -10.36
N GLY A 30 10.05 -0.16 -9.73
CA GLY A 30 8.94 0.68 -9.30
C GLY A 30 8.23 1.33 -10.50
N PHE A 31 8.21 2.66 -10.51
CA PHE A 31 7.67 3.56 -11.54
C PHE A 31 8.77 4.36 -12.28
N ALA A 32 10.00 3.84 -12.32
CA ALA A 32 11.15 4.49 -12.95
C ALA A 32 11.33 5.96 -12.51
N GLU A 33 11.35 6.92 -13.44
CA GLU A 33 11.49 8.36 -13.16
C GLU A 33 10.36 8.96 -12.30
N CYS A 34 9.20 8.29 -12.22
CA CYS A 34 8.10 8.66 -11.34
C CYS A 34 8.28 8.15 -9.88
N ASN A 35 9.35 7.41 -9.56
CA ASN A 35 9.64 6.99 -8.18
C ASN A 35 9.75 8.17 -7.20
N LYS A 36 10.16 9.35 -7.68
CA LYS A 36 10.24 10.63 -6.92
C LYS A 36 8.93 11.11 -6.27
N PHE A 37 7.79 10.53 -6.65
CA PHE A 37 6.48 10.83 -6.06
C PHE A 37 6.13 9.96 -4.84
N PHE A 38 6.96 8.97 -4.53
CA PHE A 38 6.80 8.08 -3.38
C PHE A 38 7.79 8.41 -2.27
N TYR A 39 7.39 8.17 -1.03
CA TYR A 39 8.26 8.28 0.14
C TYR A 39 9.45 7.30 0.01
N GLU A 40 10.67 7.78 0.30
CA GLU A 40 11.93 7.05 0.08
C GLU A 40 12.05 6.45 -1.35
N GLU A 41 11.47 7.11 -2.35
CA GLU A 41 11.40 6.67 -3.75
C GLU A 41 10.84 5.24 -3.93
N THR A 42 10.07 4.76 -2.95
CA THR A 42 9.64 3.36 -2.84
C THR A 42 8.11 3.22 -2.97
N PRO A 43 7.60 2.66 -4.07
CA PRO A 43 6.17 2.47 -4.26
C PRO A 43 5.52 1.46 -3.29
N PRO A 44 4.18 1.52 -3.10
CA PRO A 44 3.43 0.53 -2.34
C PRO A 44 3.66 -0.90 -2.79
N LYS A 45 3.71 -1.82 -1.82
CA LYS A 45 3.78 -3.27 -2.04
C LYS A 45 2.41 -3.91 -1.82
N GLY A 46 2.17 -5.08 -2.40
CA GLY A 46 0.95 -5.88 -2.19
C GLY A 46 -0.30 -5.43 -2.97
N LEU A 47 -0.21 -4.40 -3.81
CA LEU A 47 -1.33 -3.87 -4.62
C LEU A 47 -1.26 -4.18 -6.13
N ALA A 48 -0.13 -4.72 -6.61
CA ALA A 48 0.08 -4.99 -8.04
C ALA A 48 -0.40 -6.39 -8.42
N GLU A 49 -1.23 -6.47 -9.46
CA GLU A 49 -1.77 -7.70 -10.05
C GLU A 49 -1.44 -7.73 -11.55
N PRO A 50 -1.50 -8.90 -12.24
CA PRO A 50 -1.10 -9.02 -13.65
C PRO A 50 -1.87 -8.15 -14.66
N PHE A 51 -3.07 -7.67 -14.28
CA PHE A 51 -3.90 -6.77 -15.09
C PHE A 51 -3.79 -5.29 -14.67
N HIS A 52 -2.90 -4.98 -13.71
CA HIS A 52 -2.55 -3.61 -13.33
C HIS A 52 -1.39 -3.09 -14.18
N VAL A 53 -1.54 -1.89 -14.74
CA VAL A 53 -0.46 -1.19 -15.45
C VAL A 53 0.10 -0.07 -14.59
N LYS A 54 1.43 0.05 -14.58
CA LYS A 54 2.15 1.14 -13.91
C LYS A 54 2.31 2.30 -14.91
N ILE A 55 1.77 3.46 -14.58
CA ILE A 55 1.82 4.64 -15.45
C ILE A 55 2.65 5.72 -14.77
N CYS A 56 3.68 6.23 -15.46
CA CYS A 56 4.27 7.52 -15.13
C CYS A 56 3.56 8.61 -15.92
N GLN A 57 2.67 9.36 -15.26
CA GLN A 57 1.80 10.35 -15.88
C GLN A 57 2.67 11.54 -16.33
N LYS A 58 2.84 11.73 -17.65
CA LYS A 58 3.63 12.84 -18.23
C LYS A 58 2.74 13.80 -19.00
N TYR A 59 3.04 15.09 -18.89
CA TYR A 59 2.38 16.15 -19.64
C TYR A 59 3.38 17.26 -19.98
N ASN A 60 3.41 17.71 -21.23
CA ASN A 60 4.45 18.58 -21.80
C ASN A 60 5.86 18.01 -21.57
N GLY A 61 6.03 16.69 -21.73
CA GLY A 61 7.31 16.00 -21.55
C GLY A 61 7.88 16.02 -20.12
N LYS A 62 7.07 16.33 -19.11
CA LYS A 62 7.46 16.32 -17.68
C LYS A 62 6.62 15.34 -16.90
N GLU A 63 7.22 14.60 -15.97
CA GLU A 63 6.50 13.73 -15.04
C GLU A 63 5.69 14.57 -14.04
N ARG A 64 4.45 14.14 -13.79
CA ARG A 64 3.50 14.84 -12.92
C ARG A 64 3.14 14.00 -11.70
N PHE A 65 2.76 12.75 -11.89
CA PHE A 65 2.47 11.82 -10.80
C PHE A 65 2.59 10.37 -11.25
N ALA A 66 2.51 9.42 -10.31
CA ALA A 66 2.49 7.99 -10.59
C ALA A 66 1.08 7.43 -10.41
N THR A 67 0.66 6.48 -11.26
CA THR A 67 -0.65 5.83 -11.15
C THR A 67 -0.55 4.34 -11.40
N LEU A 68 -1.00 3.52 -10.45
CA LEU A 68 -1.27 2.11 -10.67
C LEU A 68 -2.73 1.97 -11.12
N TYR A 69 -2.96 1.53 -12.35
CA TYR A 69 -4.28 1.51 -12.97
C TYR A 69 -4.74 0.08 -13.28
N SER A 70 -5.99 -0.26 -12.98
CA SER A 70 -6.55 -1.58 -13.31
C SER A 70 -7.20 -1.56 -14.68
N THR A 71 -6.66 -2.34 -15.62
CA THR A 71 -7.26 -2.46 -16.97
C THR A 71 -8.55 -3.31 -16.98
N GLN A 72 -8.75 -4.14 -15.94
CA GLN A 72 -9.95 -4.95 -15.77
C GLN A 72 -11.10 -4.17 -15.14
N GLU A 73 -10.82 -3.38 -14.10
CA GLU A 73 -11.82 -2.57 -13.37
C GLU A 73 -11.99 -1.17 -13.97
N LYS A 74 -11.03 -0.74 -14.81
CA LYS A 74 -10.97 0.56 -15.50
C LYS A 74 -10.96 1.78 -14.56
N ILE A 75 -10.43 1.60 -13.36
CA ILE A 75 -10.23 2.64 -12.35
C ILE A 75 -8.79 2.60 -11.82
N PRO A 76 -8.29 3.71 -11.25
CA PRO A 76 -7.02 3.74 -10.56
C PRO A 76 -7.10 2.89 -9.28
N VAL A 77 -6.13 1.98 -9.10
CA VAL A 77 -5.88 1.34 -7.81
C VAL A 77 -5.35 2.39 -6.84
N TYR A 78 -4.39 3.21 -7.32
CA TYR A 78 -4.01 4.47 -6.69
C TYR A 78 -3.32 5.42 -7.67
N SER A 79 -3.36 6.71 -7.32
CA SER A 79 -2.47 7.78 -7.81
C SER A 79 -1.60 8.27 -6.64
N ALA A 80 -0.30 8.45 -6.86
CA ALA A 80 0.68 8.88 -5.88
C ALA A 80 1.42 10.15 -6.34
N PHE A 81 1.48 11.14 -5.46
CA PHE A 81 1.98 12.48 -5.74
C PHE A 81 2.61 13.12 -4.50
N ARG A 82 3.37 14.19 -4.71
CA ARG A 82 3.78 15.10 -3.63
C ARG A 82 2.82 16.27 -3.59
N TYR A 83 2.54 16.77 -2.40
CA TYR A 83 1.74 17.99 -2.26
C TYR A 83 2.44 19.17 -2.95
N ALA A 84 1.66 19.99 -3.64
CA ALA A 84 2.08 21.23 -4.26
C ALA A 84 1.13 22.35 -3.82
N VAL A 85 1.58 23.61 -3.94
CA VAL A 85 0.74 24.76 -3.57
C VAL A 85 -0.50 24.81 -4.46
N SER A 86 -1.67 24.93 -3.83
CA SER A 86 -2.96 25.02 -4.50
C SER A 86 -3.07 26.26 -5.39
N GLY A 87 -3.62 26.08 -6.59
CA GLY A 87 -3.81 27.12 -7.60
C GLY A 87 -5.26 27.22 -8.07
N GLU A 88 -5.60 28.29 -8.79
CA GLU A 88 -6.92 28.45 -9.40
C GLU A 88 -7.16 27.32 -10.42
N SER A 89 -8.07 26.40 -10.11
CA SER A 89 -8.39 25.28 -10.99
C SER A 89 -9.27 25.71 -12.15
N ARG A 90 -8.89 25.33 -13.37
CA ARG A 90 -9.74 25.48 -14.58
C ARG A 90 -10.09 24.12 -15.14
N GLU A 91 -11.38 23.92 -15.44
CA GLU A 91 -11.85 22.71 -16.11
C GLU A 91 -11.16 22.52 -17.47
N GLN A 92 -10.70 21.30 -17.73
CA GLN A 92 -10.02 20.91 -18.98
C GLN A 92 -10.80 19.80 -19.70
N GLY A 93 -10.49 19.62 -20.98
CA GLY A 93 -10.89 18.41 -21.70
C GLY A 93 -10.26 17.17 -21.06
N TRP A 94 -11.03 16.07 -20.99
CA TRP A 94 -10.53 14.81 -20.43
C TRP A 94 -9.47 14.19 -21.33
N MET A 95 -8.46 13.61 -20.69
CA MET A 95 -7.33 12.96 -21.35
C MET A 95 -7.31 11.46 -21.08
N ILE A 96 -6.63 10.75 -21.97
CA ILE A 96 -6.41 9.30 -21.94
C ILE A 96 -4.92 9.00 -22.07
N GLU A 97 -4.51 7.80 -21.64
CA GLU A 97 -3.17 7.27 -21.83
C GLU A 97 -3.20 6.32 -23.04
N PRO A 98 -2.88 6.80 -24.27
CA PRO A 98 -3.10 6.06 -25.51
C PRO A 98 -2.37 4.71 -25.55
N GLN A 99 -1.19 4.65 -24.96
CA GLN A 99 -0.33 3.47 -24.85
C GLN A 99 -0.96 2.30 -24.06
N ILE A 100 -2.02 2.54 -23.28
CA ILE A 100 -2.77 1.47 -22.58
C ILE A 100 -3.61 0.66 -23.57
N ASP A 101 -4.34 1.33 -24.45
CA ASP A 101 -5.20 0.69 -25.44
C ASP A 101 -4.40 0.21 -26.65
N ASP A 102 -3.43 1.00 -27.12
CA ASP A 102 -2.49 0.65 -28.18
C ASP A 102 -1.02 0.62 -27.71
N PRO A 103 -0.53 -0.55 -27.23
CA PRO A 103 0.87 -0.73 -26.84
C PRO A 103 1.88 -0.65 -27.98
N ASN A 104 1.46 -0.59 -29.25
CA ASN A 104 2.35 -0.44 -30.40
C ASN A 104 2.42 1.02 -30.90
N SER A 105 1.63 1.93 -30.30
CA SER A 105 1.66 3.34 -30.65
C SER A 105 2.98 4.00 -30.23
N ASN A 106 3.40 5.02 -30.99
CA ASN A 106 4.53 5.86 -30.62
C ASN A 106 4.12 7.00 -29.67
N PHE A 107 2.96 6.91 -29.00
CA PHE A 107 2.48 7.97 -28.13
C PHE A 107 3.17 7.90 -26.78
N GLY A 108 3.87 9.00 -26.48
CA GLY A 108 4.70 9.17 -25.29
C GLY A 108 4.18 10.25 -24.35
N GLU A 109 2.87 10.41 -24.19
CA GLU A 109 2.23 11.12 -23.07
C GLU A 109 0.71 11.00 -23.18
N MET A 110 0.01 11.43 -22.13
CA MET A 110 -1.44 11.57 -22.15
C MET A 110 -1.87 12.52 -23.28
N MET A 111 -3.01 12.22 -23.92
CA MET A 111 -3.57 13.05 -24.98
C MET A 111 -5.06 13.30 -24.76
N ASN A 112 -5.63 14.31 -25.42
CA ASN A 112 -7.07 14.58 -25.32
C ASN A 112 -7.89 13.41 -25.90
N GLU A 113 -8.96 13.02 -25.20
CA GLU A 113 -9.84 11.93 -25.64
C GLU A 113 -10.43 12.18 -27.05
N ALA A 114 -10.70 13.44 -27.41
CA ALA A 114 -11.23 13.81 -28.72
C ALA A 114 -10.23 13.58 -29.87
N ASP A 115 -8.93 13.77 -29.61
CA ASP A 115 -7.85 13.58 -30.59
C ASP A 115 -7.49 12.09 -30.77
N ALA A 116 -7.74 11.27 -29.74
CA ALA A 116 -7.47 9.84 -29.72
C ALA A 116 -8.36 9.03 -30.69
N VAL A 117 -9.59 9.50 -30.96
CA VAL A 117 -10.65 8.77 -31.69
C VAL A 117 -10.21 8.24 -33.06
N ASN A 118 -9.32 8.94 -33.76
CA ASN A 118 -8.86 8.58 -35.11
C ASN A 118 -7.38 8.15 -35.14
N SER A 119 -6.72 8.04 -33.98
CA SER A 119 -5.27 7.90 -33.88
C SER A 119 -4.80 6.77 -32.95
N VAL A 120 -5.67 6.27 -32.07
CA VAL A 120 -5.38 5.19 -31.12
C VAL A 120 -6.17 3.94 -31.47
N ASP A 121 -5.48 2.85 -31.79
CA ASP A 121 -6.13 1.57 -32.04
C ASP A 121 -6.73 0.98 -30.75
N ASN A 122 -7.89 0.30 -30.87
CA ASN A 122 -8.60 -0.32 -29.73
C ASN A 122 -8.96 0.64 -28.58
N LEU A 123 -9.14 1.94 -28.87
CA LEU A 123 -9.48 2.98 -27.89
C LEU A 123 -10.64 2.56 -26.95
N GLY A 124 -10.42 2.69 -25.64
CA GLY A 124 -11.36 2.28 -24.60
C GLY A 124 -11.48 0.77 -24.40
N SER A 125 -10.55 -0.05 -24.92
CA SER A 125 -10.53 -1.49 -24.65
C SER A 125 -10.08 -1.79 -23.22
N LYS A 126 -9.01 -1.15 -22.76
CA LYS A 126 -8.36 -1.36 -21.45
C LYS A 126 -8.48 -0.18 -20.49
N GLN A 127 -8.77 1.04 -20.97
CA GLN A 127 -9.14 2.16 -20.10
C GLN A 127 -10.63 2.54 -20.23
N ALA A 128 -11.10 3.41 -19.33
CA ALA A 128 -12.42 4.03 -19.40
C ALA A 128 -12.44 5.19 -20.40
N LEU A 129 -13.59 5.46 -21.02
CA LEU A 129 -13.83 6.65 -21.87
C LEU A 129 -14.91 7.55 -21.24
N SER A 130 -14.98 8.83 -21.61
CA SER A 130 -16.07 9.72 -21.18
C SER A 130 -17.45 9.20 -21.61
N THR A 131 -17.51 8.48 -22.73
CA THR A 131 -18.74 7.86 -23.24
C THR A 131 -19.30 6.74 -22.33
N ASP A 132 -18.45 6.13 -21.49
CA ASP A 132 -18.87 5.11 -20.53
C ASP A 132 -19.72 5.71 -19.39
N TYR A 133 -19.51 7.00 -19.07
CA TYR A 133 -20.23 7.73 -18.02
C TYR A 133 -21.51 8.42 -18.50
N LEU A 134 -21.69 8.64 -19.81
CA LEU A 134 -22.88 9.30 -20.37
C LEU A 134 -24.17 8.57 -19.96
N ASP A 135 -25.26 9.31 -19.73
CA ASP A 135 -26.57 8.75 -19.35
C ASP A 135 -26.52 7.85 -18.10
N SER A 136 -25.60 8.11 -17.17
CA SER A 136 -25.50 7.45 -15.86
C SER A 136 -25.54 8.48 -14.72
N ASP A 137 -25.86 8.02 -13.50
CA ASP A 137 -25.82 8.85 -12.29
C ASP A 137 -24.38 9.14 -11.78
N TYR A 138 -23.36 8.61 -12.47
CA TYR A 138 -21.95 8.71 -12.09
C TYR A 138 -21.19 9.73 -12.94
N GLN A 139 -20.36 10.52 -12.25
CA GLN A 139 -19.39 11.43 -12.82
C GLN A 139 -17.97 10.87 -12.61
N LYS A 140 -17.03 11.42 -13.38
CA LYS A 140 -15.60 11.13 -13.28
C LYS A 140 -15.02 11.88 -12.09
N GLY A 141 -14.90 11.20 -10.94
CA GLY A 141 -14.32 11.76 -9.72
C GLY A 141 -12.82 11.53 -9.67
N GLN A 142 -12.04 12.61 -9.68
CA GLN A 142 -10.58 12.55 -9.60
C GLN A 142 -10.12 12.08 -8.22
N LEU A 143 -9.06 11.26 -8.18
CA LEU A 143 -8.39 10.88 -6.93
C LEU A 143 -7.31 11.90 -6.55
N TYR A 144 -6.44 12.24 -7.50
CA TYR A 144 -5.57 13.43 -7.38
C TYR A 144 -6.28 14.64 -7.99
N LEU A 145 -6.60 15.64 -7.16
CA LEU A 145 -7.40 16.79 -7.56
C LEU A 145 -6.59 17.88 -8.29
N SER A 146 -7.20 18.51 -9.28
CA SER A 146 -6.63 19.66 -10.00
C SER A 146 -6.39 20.87 -9.08
N SER A 147 -7.19 21.04 -8.03
CA SER A 147 -7.07 22.14 -7.05
C SER A 147 -5.80 22.08 -6.19
N LEU A 148 -5.18 20.90 -6.04
CA LEU A 148 -3.94 20.72 -5.29
C LEU A 148 -2.67 21.08 -6.10
N ASN A 149 -2.84 21.80 -7.21
CA ASN A 149 -1.78 22.10 -8.18
C ASN A 149 -1.95 23.49 -8.79
N SER A 150 -0.87 24.03 -9.35
CA SER A 150 -0.86 25.24 -10.17
C SER A 150 -0.55 24.95 -11.64
N ASP A 151 -0.79 25.95 -12.50
CA ASP A 151 -0.29 26.01 -13.87
C ASP A 151 -0.64 24.79 -14.75
N ASP A 152 0.27 24.41 -15.65
CA ASP A 152 0.09 23.32 -16.61
C ASP A 152 0.01 21.93 -15.96
N PHE A 153 0.37 21.81 -14.67
CA PHE A 153 0.29 20.58 -13.91
C PHE A 153 -1.18 20.17 -13.67
N GLN A 154 -2.07 21.14 -13.43
CA GLN A 154 -3.50 20.86 -13.23
C GLN A 154 -4.11 20.04 -14.37
N VAL A 155 -3.70 20.34 -15.61
CA VAL A 155 -4.19 19.65 -16.82
C VAL A 155 -3.97 18.15 -16.69
N ALA A 156 -2.77 17.74 -16.25
CA ALA A 156 -2.42 16.32 -16.12
C ALA A 156 -3.32 15.53 -15.15
N THR A 157 -4.00 16.19 -14.21
CA THR A 157 -4.94 15.52 -13.29
C THR A 157 -6.28 15.16 -13.94
N TYR A 158 -6.58 15.67 -15.14
CA TYR A 158 -7.80 15.38 -15.91
C TYR A 158 -7.67 14.12 -16.81
N THR A 159 -6.82 13.16 -16.42
CA THR A 159 -6.76 11.85 -17.06
C THR A 159 -7.84 10.90 -16.53
N LEU A 160 -8.43 10.09 -17.41
CA LEU A 160 -9.39 9.03 -17.02
C LEU A 160 -8.73 7.92 -16.20
N THR A 161 -7.41 7.76 -16.33
CA THR A 161 -6.59 6.89 -15.48
C THR A 161 -6.42 7.39 -14.05
N ASN A 162 -6.78 8.65 -13.75
CA ASN A 162 -6.79 9.26 -12.42
C ASN A 162 -8.22 9.43 -11.84
N ALA A 163 -9.26 8.92 -12.52
CA ALA A 163 -10.66 9.10 -12.15
C ALA A 163 -11.41 7.78 -11.90
N ALA A 164 -12.32 7.79 -10.93
CA ALA A 164 -13.24 6.70 -10.64
C ALA A 164 -14.71 7.19 -10.65
N PRO A 165 -15.70 6.31 -10.89
CA PRO A 165 -17.12 6.66 -10.76
C PRO A 165 -17.50 7.16 -9.37
N MET A 166 -18.04 8.38 -9.31
CA MET A 166 -18.64 8.96 -8.10
C MET A 166 -19.98 9.61 -8.45
N THR A 167 -20.99 9.49 -7.60
CA THR A 167 -22.20 10.34 -7.74
C THR A 167 -21.81 11.81 -7.57
N GLN A 168 -22.59 12.73 -8.11
CA GLN A 168 -22.28 14.17 -7.99
C GLN A 168 -22.15 14.61 -6.52
N SER A 169 -23.10 14.18 -5.66
CA SER A 169 -23.12 14.50 -4.23
C SER A 169 -21.86 14.01 -3.51
N LEU A 170 -21.37 12.81 -3.87
CA LEU A 170 -20.17 12.24 -3.28
C LEU A 170 -18.90 12.90 -3.81
N ARG A 171 -18.83 13.20 -5.11
CA ARG A 171 -17.68 13.89 -5.73
C ARG A 171 -17.46 15.27 -5.11
N GLU A 172 -18.52 16.05 -4.94
CA GLU A 172 -18.47 17.37 -4.30
C GLU A 172 -17.96 17.28 -2.86
N ARG A 173 -18.46 16.32 -2.07
CA ARG A 173 -17.99 16.07 -0.69
C ARG A 173 -16.54 15.57 -0.64
N TRP A 174 -16.16 14.64 -1.50
CA TRP A 174 -14.78 14.14 -1.61
C TRP A 174 -13.80 15.28 -1.92
N TYR A 175 -14.14 16.13 -2.89
CA TYR A 175 -13.30 17.26 -3.29
C TYR A 175 -13.17 18.29 -2.15
N MET A 176 -14.26 18.61 -1.46
CA MET A 176 -14.25 19.47 -0.28
C MET A 176 -13.34 18.90 0.82
N ASN A 177 -13.55 17.63 1.20
CA ASN A 177 -12.82 16.97 2.27
C ASN A 177 -11.31 16.89 1.98
N VAL A 178 -10.91 16.48 0.77
CA VAL A 178 -9.50 16.34 0.41
C VAL A 178 -8.79 17.70 0.40
N ASN A 179 -9.40 18.76 -0.14
CA ASN A 179 -8.81 20.10 -0.08
C ASN A 179 -8.69 20.60 1.38
N SER A 180 -9.76 20.52 2.18
CA SER A 180 -9.71 20.95 3.59
C SER A 180 -8.72 20.12 4.42
N LEU A 181 -8.58 18.82 4.18
CA LEU A 181 -7.56 18.00 4.82
C LEU A 181 -6.16 18.46 4.45
N MET A 182 -5.87 18.71 3.17
CA MET A 182 -4.57 19.20 2.72
C MET A 182 -4.23 20.56 3.34
N ASP A 183 -5.12 21.53 3.20
CA ASP A 183 -4.88 22.93 3.57
C ASP A 183 -4.88 23.15 5.10
N LEU A 184 -5.70 22.42 5.86
CA LEU A 184 -5.87 22.65 7.30
C LEU A 184 -5.16 21.62 8.19
N ALA A 185 -5.14 20.35 7.78
CA ALA A 185 -4.71 19.24 8.64
C ALA A 185 -3.35 18.62 8.24
N LEU A 186 -3.00 18.57 6.96
CA LEU A 186 -1.83 17.81 6.49
C LEU A 186 -0.64 18.72 6.17
N ALA A 187 -0.76 19.63 5.20
CA ALA A 187 0.38 20.47 4.78
C ALA A 187 0.93 21.38 5.90
N PRO A 188 0.12 22.07 6.72
CA PRO A 188 0.63 22.95 7.79
C PRO A 188 1.48 22.21 8.84
N TYR A 189 1.21 20.92 9.06
CA TYR A 189 1.94 20.08 10.01
C TYR A 189 3.05 19.23 9.36
N CYS A 190 3.35 19.49 8.07
CA CYS A 190 4.43 18.86 7.32
C CYS A 190 5.30 19.88 6.56
N GLY A 191 5.82 20.89 7.26
CA GLY A 191 6.72 21.88 6.64
C GLY A 191 6.05 22.70 5.53
N ASN A 192 4.75 22.98 5.66
CA ASN A 192 3.88 23.55 4.62
C ASN A 192 3.69 22.66 3.36
N GLY A 193 4.02 21.38 3.47
CA GLY A 193 3.74 20.34 2.46
C GLY A 193 4.93 19.94 1.59
N ASP A 194 6.10 20.59 1.71
CA ASP A 194 7.30 20.26 0.91
C ASP A 194 7.69 18.78 1.06
N ASP A 195 7.56 18.22 2.26
CA ASP A 195 7.89 16.83 2.62
C ASP A 195 6.67 15.90 2.67
N LEU A 196 5.52 16.33 2.13
CA LEU A 196 4.26 15.59 2.19
C LEU A 196 4.04 14.73 0.94
N TYR A 197 4.10 13.41 1.14
CA TYR A 197 3.80 12.38 0.15
C TYR A 197 2.37 11.89 0.34
N VAL A 198 1.61 11.80 -0.75
CA VAL A 198 0.19 11.47 -0.74
C VAL A 198 -0.08 10.35 -1.74
N ILE A 199 -0.91 9.39 -1.32
CA ILE A 199 -1.42 8.32 -2.16
C ILE A 199 -2.94 8.33 -2.02
N THR A 200 -3.67 8.49 -3.12
CA THR A 200 -5.14 8.40 -3.15
C THR A 200 -5.54 7.23 -4.01
N GLY A 201 -6.49 6.41 -3.56
CA GLY A 201 -6.89 5.19 -4.26
C GLY A 201 -8.37 4.88 -4.19
N ALA A 202 -8.78 3.88 -4.95
CA ALA A 202 -10.14 3.37 -4.99
C ALA A 202 -10.11 1.84 -4.88
N VAL A 203 -11.01 1.29 -4.06
CA VAL A 203 -11.22 -0.17 -3.98
C VAL A 203 -12.44 -0.51 -4.83
N PRO A 204 -12.30 -1.34 -5.89
CA PRO A 204 -13.40 -1.69 -6.78
C PRO A 204 -14.50 -2.47 -6.06
N SER A 205 -15.73 -2.36 -6.55
CA SER A 205 -16.84 -3.25 -6.19
C SER A 205 -17.32 -4.07 -7.40
N ASP A 206 -18.21 -5.03 -7.14
CA ASP A 206 -18.91 -5.79 -8.18
C ASP A 206 -19.86 -4.93 -9.05
N HIS A 207 -20.21 -3.70 -8.61
CA HIS A 207 -21.08 -2.81 -9.37
C HIS A 207 -20.29 -2.07 -10.46
N ARG A 208 -20.79 -2.08 -11.70
CA ARG A 208 -20.13 -1.44 -12.85
C ARG A 208 -21.04 -0.47 -13.59
N VAL A 209 -20.50 0.70 -13.96
CA VAL A 209 -21.12 1.63 -14.89
C VAL A 209 -21.11 0.99 -16.29
N LYS A 210 -22.30 0.76 -16.85
CA LYS A 210 -22.53 0.10 -18.16
C LYS A 210 -21.75 -1.21 -18.34
N ASP A 211 -21.62 -2.00 -17.28
CA ASP A 211 -20.82 -3.25 -17.23
C ASP A 211 -19.32 -3.09 -17.59
N LYS A 212 -18.82 -1.84 -17.68
CA LYS A 212 -17.45 -1.53 -18.11
C LYS A 212 -16.55 -1.07 -16.97
N VAL A 213 -16.94 -0.03 -16.24
CA VAL A 213 -16.08 0.66 -15.25
C VAL A 213 -16.57 0.35 -13.84
N SER A 214 -15.73 -0.19 -12.98
CA SER A 214 -16.11 -0.50 -11.58
C SER A 214 -16.42 0.78 -10.82
N VAL A 215 -17.57 0.78 -10.14
CA VAL A 215 -17.89 1.75 -9.10
C VAL A 215 -17.17 1.29 -7.85
N PRO A 216 -16.37 2.14 -7.17
CA PRO A 216 -15.70 1.75 -5.93
C PRO A 216 -16.68 1.30 -4.82
N ASP A 217 -16.19 0.52 -3.85
CA ASP A 217 -16.84 0.36 -2.54
C ASP A 217 -16.48 1.52 -1.60
N PHE A 218 -15.24 2.01 -1.73
CA PHE A 218 -14.73 3.21 -1.08
C PHE A 218 -13.54 3.80 -1.84
N VAL A 219 -13.32 5.10 -1.66
CA VAL A 219 -12.05 5.76 -1.97
C VAL A 219 -11.28 6.04 -0.69
N TRP A 220 -9.97 6.16 -0.79
CA TRP A 220 -9.09 6.34 0.36
C TRP A 220 -7.94 7.30 0.04
N LEU A 221 -7.36 7.86 1.09
CA LEU A 221 -6.18 8.72 1.05
C LEU A 221 -5.21 8.26 2.13
N ALA A 222 -3.94 8.15 1.80
CA ALA A 222 -2.85 7.93 2.75
C ALA A 222 -1.84 9.07 2.60
N ALA A 223 -1.44 9.66 3.72
CA ALA A 223 -0.48 10.76 3.79
C ALA A 223 0.72 10.34 4.63
N CYS A 224 1.92 10.71 4.19
CA CYS A 224 3.19 10.51 4.88
C CYS A 224 4.00 11.80 4.86
N CYS A 225 4.39 12.27 6.05
CA CYS A 225 5.26 13.42 6.22
C CYS A 225 6.71 13.00 6.52
N ALA A 226 7.63 13.31 5.60
CA ALA A 226 9.06 12.98 5.74
C ALA A 226 9.86 13.99 6.61
N ALA A 227 9.25 15.12 7.01
CA ALA A 227 9.91 16.14 7.83
C ALA A 227 10.26 15.64 9.25
N PRO A 228 11.21 16.26 9.97
CA PRO A 228 11.58 15.86 11.32
C PRO A 228 10.40 15.83 12.32
N GLY A 229 10.26 14.74 13.07
CA GLY A 229 9.03 14.43 13.81
C GLY A 229 7.88 14.16 12.85
N GLY A 230 8.14 13.28 11.88
CA GLY A 230 7.23 12.88 10.81
C GLY A 230 6.03 12.09 11.32
N TRP A 231 5.10 11.79 10.42
CA TRP A 231 3.85 11.14 10.76
C TRP A 231 3.20 10.54 9.52
N ALA A 232 2.29 9.60 9.71
CA ALA A 232 1.44 9.10 8.64
C ALA A 232 0.01 8.85 9.12
N MET A 233 -0.95 9.11 8.23
CA MET A 233 -2.38 9.02 8.49
C MET A 233 -3.11 8.50 7.26
N GLY A 234 -4.17 7.72 7.46
CA GLY A 234 -5.08 7.27 6.43
C GLY A 234 -6.46 7.88 6.59
N PHE A 235 -7.21 7.97 5.49
CA PHE A 235 -8.59 8.40 5.46
C PHE A 235 -9.38 7.50 4.50
N ILE A 236 -10.64 7.23 4.85
CA ILE A 236 -11.54 6.35 4.09
C ILE A 236 -12.84 7.10 3.83
N LYS A 237 -13.37 6.98 2.61
CA LYS A 237 -14.66 7.51 2.22
C LYS A 237 -15.47 6.46 1.48
N HIS A 238 -16.41 5.86 2.19
CA HIS A 238 -17.39 4.95 1.60
C HIS A 238 -18.31 5.67 0.61
N MET A 239 -18.75 4.95 -0.42
CA MET A 239 -19.50 5.53 -1.54
C MET A 239 -21.00 5.71 -1.26
N ARG A 240 -21.48 5.38 -0.05
CA ARG A 240 -22.89 5.49 0.31
C ARG A 240 -23.25 6.93 0.62
N ASP A 241 -24.47 7.34 0.27
CA ASP A 241 -24.91 8.69 0.57
C ASP A 241 -25.13 8.88 2.07
N GLY A 242 -24.33 9.79 2.63
CA GLY A 242 -24.40 10.20 4.03
C GLY A 242 -23.35 9.57 4.96
N ASP A 243 -22.46 8.73 4.45
CA ASP A 243 -21.23 8.37 5.16
C ASP A 243 -20.30 9.60 5.19
N ILE A 244 -19.55 9.79 6.29
CA ILE A 244 -18.57 10.88 6.50
C ILE A 244 -17.16 10.38 6.14
N ILE A 245 -16.18 11.26 5.91
CA ILE A 245 -14.78 10.83 5.79
C ILE A 245 -14.24 10.38 7.15
N GLU A 246 -13.74 9.15 7.22
CA GLU A 246 -13.21 8.54 8.45
C GLU A 246 -11.69 8.63 8.46
N ASP A 247 -11.11 9.01 9.62
CA ASP A 247 -9.66 8.98 9.82
C ASP A 247 -9.21 7.67 10.48
N VAL A 248 -8.09 7.13 10.01
CA VAL A 248 -7.54 5.84 10.45
C VAL A 248 -6.02 5.88 10.51
N MET A 249 -5.42 4.97 11.27
CA MET A 249 -3.98 4.71 11.15
C MET A 249 -3.71 4.05 9.79
N VAL A 250 -2.57 4.34 9.16
CA VAL A 250 -2.18 3.70 7.88
C VAL A 250 -2.21 2.16 7.97
N LYS A 251 -1.81 1.58 9.11
CA LYS A 251 -1.89 0.13 9.36
C LYS A 251 -3.30 -0.44 9.40
N ASP A 252 -4.31 0.37 9.69
CA ASP A 252 -5.70 -0.06 9.70
C ASP A 252 -6.31 0.07 8.30
N LEU A 253 -5.92 1.11 7.55
CA LEU A 253 -6.17 1.20 6.10
C LEU A 253 -5.55 0.03 5.33
N GLU A 254 -4.29 -0.33 5.61
CA GLU A 254 -3.57 -1.47 4.98
C GLU A 254 -4.28 -2.83 5.18
N LYS A 255 -5.10 -3.00 6.23
CA LYS A 255 -5.89 -4.22 6.48
C LYS A 255 -7.18 -4.28 5.66
N LEU A 256 -7.66 -3.15 5.15
CA LEU A 256 -8.83 -3.04 4.28
C LEU A 256 -8.46 -3.13 2.80
N LEU A 257 -7.16 -3.03 2.51
CA LEU A 257 -6.56 -3.25 1.20
C LEU A 257 -6.13 -4.73 1.03
N PRO A 258 -5.79 -5.18 -0.20
CA PRO A 258 -5.30 -6.54 -0.46
C PRO A 258 -4.22 -7.03 0.52
N SER A 259 -4.26 -8.33 0.82
CA SER A 259 -3.41 -8.93 1.86
C SER A 259 -1.92 -8.76 1.57
N GLY A 260 -1.18 -8.21 2.55
CA GLY A 260 0.25 -7.90 2.39
C GLY A 260 0.52 -6.49 1.82
N THR A 261 -0.51 -5.63 1.72
CA THR A 261 -0.32 -4.22 1.38
C THR A 261 0.62 -3.53 2.37
N GLN A 262 1.58 -2.77 1.83
CA GLN A 262 2.38 -1.81 2.57
C GLN A 262 2.39 -0.50 1.77
N LEU A 263 1.77 0.56 2.29
CA LEU A 263 1.60 1.83 1.60
C LEU A 263 2.85 2.72 1.69
N PHE A 264 3.51 2.74 2.85
CA PHE A 264 4.74 3.50 3.06
C PHE A 264 5.83 2.60 3.66
N GLN A 265 7.06 2.74 3.15
CA GLN A 265 8.22 2.10 3.76
C GLN A 265 8.36 2.53 5.22
N ASN A 266 8.58 1.57 6.12
CA ASN A 266 8.72 1.76 7.57
C ASN A 266 7.58 2.59 8.22
N ASN A 267 6.39 2.62 7.60
CA ASN A 267 5.23 3.41 8.03
C ASN A 267 5.56 4.90 8.25
N CYS A 268 6.41 5.48 7.38
CA CYS A 268 6.82 6.88 7.47
C CYS A 268 7.51 7.26 8.81
N GLY A 269 8.40 6.40 9.30
CA GLY A 269 9.16 6.66 10.52
C GLY A 269 8.33 6.57 11.82
N GLU A 270 7.43 5.59 11.92
CA GLU A 270 6.50 5.40 13.07
C GLU A 270 7.15 5.49 14.47
N ALA A 271 8.44 5.14 14.61
CA ALA A 271 9.16 5.20 15.87
C ALA A 271 9.41 6.63 16.39
N ASP A 272 9.44 7.63 15.50
CA ASP A 272 9.85 9.01 15.78
C ASP A 272 8.68 10.01 15.67
N GLN A 273 7.43 9.51 15.73
CA GLN A 273 6.23 10.34 15.55
C GLN A 273 6.05 11.38 16.67
N ASP A 274 5.83 12.63 16.26
CA ASP A 274 5.49 13.72 17.17
C ASP A 274 3.99 13.64 17.56
N THR A 275 3.74 13.17 18.78
CA THR A 275 2.38 13.00 19.32
C THR A 275 1.61 14.31 19.48
N GLU A 276 2.30 15.44 19.65
CA GLU A 276 1.66 16.76 19.81
C GLU A 276 1.27 17.35 18.45
N LYS A 277 2.08 17.13 17.40
CA LYS A 277 1.65 17.38 16.01
C LYS A 277 0.44 16.50 15.66
N MET A 278 0.52 15.19 15.88
CA MET A 278 -0.57 14.26 15.55
C MET A 278 -1.89 14.65 16.23
N LYS A 279 -1.84 15.11 17.49
CA LYS A 279 -3.02 15.65 18.20
C LYS A 279 -3.62 16.86 17.50
N LYS A 280 -2.80 17.80 17.00
CA LYS A 280 -3.28 19.00 16.28
C LYS A 280 -3.82 18.66 14.89
N ILE A 281 -3.22 17.69 14.20
CA ILE A 281 -3.75 17.14 12.94
C ILE A 281 -5.16 16.58 13.21
N LEU A 282 -5.32 15.72 14.22
CA LEU A 282 -6.61 15.19 14.64
C LEU A 282 -7.63 16.28 14.99
N GLU A 283 -7.24 17.34 15.69
CA GLU A 283 -8.12 18.48 15.98
C GLU A 283 -8.66 19.16 14.69
N MET A 284 -7.81 19.32 13.66
CA MET A 284 -8.23 19.86 12.36
C MET A 284 -9.04 18.86 11.53
N VAL A 285 -8.71 17.57 11.57
CA VAL A 285 -9.50 16.49 10.94
C VAL A 285 -10.93 16.45 11.50
N ASN A 286 -11.09 16.55 12.82
CA ASN A 286 -12.41 16.61 13.45
C ASN A 286 -13.22 17.81 12.96
N HIS A 287 -12.59 18.98 12.77
CA HIS A 287 -13.24 20.15 12.19
C HIS A 287 -13.76 19.89 10.77
N VAL A 288 -12.95 19.30 9.89
CA VAL A 288 -13.37 18.95 8.52
C VAL A 288 -14.55 17.97 8.52
N GLN A 289 -14.51 16.96 9.38
CA GLN A 289 -15.63 16.02 9.53
C GLN A 289 -16.91 16.70 10.05
N ASP A 290 -16.80 17.65 10.99
CA ASP A 290 -17.95 18.41 11.50
C ASP A 290 -18.54 19.34 10.43
N GLU A 291 -17.71 19.99 9.61
CA GLU A 291 -18.17 20.76 8.45
C GLU A 291 -18.94 19.88 7.46
N GLU A 292 -18.44 18.67 7.15
CA GLU A 292 -19.15 17.72 6.29
C GLU A 292 -20.51 17.32 6.88
N ARG A 293 -20.56 16.97 8.17
CA ARG A 293 -21.82 16.66 8.89
C ARG A 293 -22.83 17.82 8.79
N MET A 294 -22.36 19.07 8.90
CA MET A 294 -23.21 20.26 8.76
C MET A 294 -23.71 20.48 7.32
N VAL A 295 -22.88 20.22 6.30
CA VAL A 295 -23.29 20.30 4.88
C VAL A 295 -24.36 19.25 4.56
N GLN A 296 -24.19 18.02 5.05
CA GLN A 296 -25.15 16.93 4.88
C GLN A 296 -26.50 17.20 5.58
N ALA A 297 -26.49 17.81 6.77
CA ALA A 297 -27.72 18.19 7.46
C ALA A 297 -28.52 19.27 6.68
N LYS A 298 -27.81 20.19 5.99
CA LYS A 298 -28.43 21.22 5.14
C LYS A 298 -29.03 20.64 3.86
N SER A 299 -28.35 19.72 3.17
CA SER A 299 -28.91 19.07 1.97
C SER A 299 -30.13 18.19 2.28
N SER A 300 -30.12 17.50 3.42
CA SER A 300 -31.24 16.66 3.89
C SER A 300 -32.51 17.47 4.17
N SER A 301 -32.38 18.71 4.64
CA SER A 301 -33.53 19.58 4.95
C SER A 301 -34.07 20.32 3.73
N SER A 302 -33.24 20.63 2.72
CA SER A 302 -33.70 21.31 1.50
C SER A 302 -34.49 20.38 0.56
N GLN A 303 -34.11 19.10 0.45
CA GLN A 303 -34.83 18.12 -0.38
C GLN A 303 -36.30 17.90 0.02
N LEU A 304 -36.68 18.17 1.27
CA LEU A 304 -38.07 17.99 1.74
C LEU A 304 -39.05 19.06 1.21
N SER A 305 -38.56 20.08 0.51
CA SER A 305 -39.34 21.28 0.13
C SER A 305 -39.64 21.44 -1.37
N SER A 306 -39.09 20.59 -2.24
CA SER A 306 -39.02 20.86 -3.70
C SER A 306 -39.84 19.94 -4.61
N SER A 307 -40.92 19.33 -4.12
CA SER A 307 -41.80 18.43 -4.91
C SER A 307 -43.24 18.92 -5.07
N GLN A 308 -43.45 20.05 -5.77
CA GLN A 308 -44.78 20.42 -6.30
C GLN A 308 -44.73 21.39 -7.50
N ASN A 309 -44.84 20.83 -8.72
CA ASN A 309 -45.71 21.31 -9.83
C ASN A 309 -45.16 21.00 -11.23
N LYS A 310 -45.96 20.29 -12.05
CA LYS A 310 -46.10 20.52 -13.50
C LYS A 310 -47.32 19.76 -14.05
N ARG A 311 -48.31 20.47 -14.59
CA ARG A 311 -49.32 19.91 -15.50
C ARG A 311 -49.89 21.02 -16.38
N SER A 312 -49.99 20.78 -17.68
CA SER A 312 -50.44 21.77 -18.66
C SER A 312 -51.57 21.26 -19.56
N ALA A 313 -52.44 22.20 -19.91
CA ALA A 313 -53.25 22.31 -21.14
C ALA A 313 -54.38 21.29 -21.42
N ARG A 314 -55.35 21.79 -22.20
CA ARG A 314 -56.68 21.21 -22.51
C ARG A 314 -57.16 21.78 -23.84
N SER A 315 -57.71 20.97 -24.75
CA SER A 315 -58.74 21.39 -25.71
C SER A 315 -59.43 20.20 -26.42
N LEU A 316 -60.68 20.46 -26.82
CA LEU A 316 -61.69 19.64 -27.54
C LEU A 316 -61.62 19.92 -29.08
N PRO A 317 -62.51 19.45 -30.01
CA PRO A 317 -63.89 18.89 -29.91
C PRO A 317 -64.09 17.57 -30.73
N ASP A 318 -65.24 17.09 -31.28
CA ASP A 318 -66.61 17.62 -31.51
C ASP A 318 -67.68 16.48 -31.67
N GLU A 319 -68.94 16.82 -32.01
CA GLU A 319 -70.11 15.91 -32.24
C GLU A 319 -70.35 15.58 -33.76
N ALA A 320 -71.40 14.92 -34.29
CA ALA A 320 -72.70 14.40 -33.83
C ALA A 320 -73.30 13.31 -34.78
N ASN A 321 -74.40 12.64 -34.37
CA ASN A 321 -75.50 11.97 -35.15
C ASN A 321 -75.18 10.87 -36.21
N GLU A 322 -75.79 9.67 -36.17
CA GLU A 322 -77.22 9.25 -36.25
C GLU A 322 -77.86 9.30 -37.67
N SER A 323 -78.37 8.15 -38.14
CA SER A 323 -79.81 7.96 -38.38
C SER A 323 -80.17 6.56 -38.95
N SER A 324 -81.46 6.21 -38.82
CA SER A 324 -82.22 5.16 -39.55
C SER A 324 -82.57 3.85 -38.81
N LEU A 325 -83.65 3.95 -38.02
CA LEU A 325 -84.61 2.88 -37.70
C LEU A 325 -85.48 2.59 -38.96
N LEU A 326 -86.06 1.41 -39.22
CA LEU A 326 -86.45 0.30 -38.33
C LEU A 326 -86.82 -0.98 -39.13
N ARG A 327 -87.12 -2.06 -38.38
CA ARG A 327 -87.93 -3.26 -38.69
C ARG A 327 -87.10 -4.45 -39.20
N THR A 328 -87.06 -5.59 -38.49
CA THR A 328 -88.14 -6.59 -38.54
C THR A 328 -88.00 -7.71 -37.47
N ILE A 329 -89.06 -7.91 -36.67
CA ILE A 329 -89.57 -9.16 -36.03
C ILE A 329 -88.63 -10.05 -35.16
N GLY A 330 -89.10 -10.37 -33.95
CA GLY A 330 -88.95 -11.72 -33.36
C GLY A 330 -87.81 -11.94 -32.34
N GLY A 331 -88.04 -11.58 -31.07
CA GLY A 331 -87.12 -11.82 -29.95
C GLY A 331 -86.75 -10.53 -29.21
N ILE A 332 -85.79 -10.61 -28.28
CA ILE A 332 -85.10 -9.43 -27.67
C ILE A 332 -85.99 -8.59 -26.71
N VAL A 333 -86.52 -9.20 -25.65
CA VAL A 333 -87.00 -8.47 -24.44
C VAL A 333 -85.97 -8.53 -23.30
N ALA A 334 -85.11 -9.56 -23.26
CA ALA A 334 -84.08 -9.71 -22.21
C ALA A 334 -82.78 -8.92 -22.50
N THR A 335 -82.47 -8.62 -23.77
CA THR A 335 -81.12 -8.24 -24.19
C THR A 335 -80.62 -6.85 -23.75
N PRO A 336 -81.41 -5.75 -23.72
CA PRO A 336 -80.92 -4.46 -23.24
C PRO A 336 -80.73 -4.47 -21.72
N PHE A 337 -81.63 -5.12 -20.98
CA PHE A 337 -81.49 -5.29 -19.53
C PHE A 337 -80.28 -6.16 -19.17
N VAL A 338 -80.08 -7.29 -19.85
CA VAL A 338 -78.90 -8.15 -19.61
C VAL A 338 -77.60 -7.39 -19.87
N LYS A 339 -77.49 -6.61 -20.96
CA LYS A 339 -76.28 -5.78 -21.19
C LYS A 339 -76.11 -4.66 -20.15
N LEU A 340 -77.19 -4.04 -19.69
CA LEU A 340 -77.14 -3.03 -18.63
C LEU A 340 -76.70 -3.63 -17.28
N PHE A 341 -77.29 -4.77 -16.88
CA PHE A 341 -76.88 -5.52 -15.70
C PHE A 341 -75.44 -6.03 -15.81
N GLN A 342 -75.00 -6.44 -17.00
CA GLN A 342 -73.61 -6.86 -17.25
C GLN A 342 -72.63 -5.68 -17.15
N LEU A 343 -72.99 -4.49 -17.66
CA LEU A 343 -72.20 -3.26 -17.50
C LEU A 343 -72.10 -2.85 -16.02
N ILE A 344 -73.23 -2.84 -15.30
CA ILE A 344 -73.29 -2.53 -13.86
C ILE A 344 -72.47 -3.57 -13.07
N TYR A 345 -72.57 -4.86 -13.42
CA TYR A 345 -71.76 -5.93 -12.82
C TYR A 345 -70.26 -5.69 -13.03
N TYR A 346 -69.81 -5.42 -14.26
CA TYR A 346 -68.39 -5.11 -14.51
C TYR A 346 -67.93 -3.83 -13.80
N LEU A 347 -68.77 -2.81 -13.71
CA LEU A 347 -68.48 -1.59 -12.96
C LEU A 347 -68.32 -1.87 -11.47
N MET A 348 -69.26 -2.62 -10.87
CA MET A 348 -69.23 -2.99 -9.45
C MET A 348 -68.06 -3.92 -9.12
N VAL A 349 -67.74 -4.88 -9.99
CA VAL A 349 -66.56 -5.76 -9.84
C VAL A 349 -65.26 -4.97 -10.03
N GLY A 350 -65.22 -4.00 -10.95
CA GLY A 350 -64.08 -3.11 -11.13
C GLY A 350 -63.83 -2.22 -9.91
N ILE A 351 -64.89 -1.60 -9.38
CA ILE A 351 -64.84 -0.82 -8.13
C ILE A 351 -64.40 -1.71 -6.97
N LEU A 352 -64.99 -2.90 -6.81
CA LEU A 352 -64.64 -3.84 -5.73
C LEU A 352 -63.18 -4.30 -5.82
N LYS A 353 -62.68 -4.61 -7.03
CA LYS A 353 -61.28 -4.98 -7.26
C LYS A 353 -60.34 -3.82 -6.92
N ASN A 354 -60.69 -2.58 -7.30
CA ASN A 354 -59.90 -1.39 -6.97
C ASN A 354 -59.92 -1.08 -5.47
N VAL A 355 -61.05 -1.26 -4.79
CA VAL A 355 -61.17 -1.11 -3.32
C VAL A 355 -60.33 -2.18 -2.60
N LEU A 356 -60.43 -3.44 -3.01
CA LEU A 356 -59.61 -4.54 -2.46
C LEU A 356 -58.11 -4.32 -2.71
N TYR A 357 -57.74 -3.83 -3.89
CA TYR A 357 -56.34 -3.48 -4.21
C TYR A 357 -55.84 -2.30 -3.36
N CYS A 358 -56.68 -1.28 -3.14
CA CYS A 358 -56.35 -0.14 -2.27
C CYS A 358 -56.20 -0.58 -0.81
N LEU A 359 -57.09 -1.44 -0.30
CA LEU A 359 -56.98 -2.03 1.03
C LEU A 359 -55.72 -2.89 1.17
N TRP A 360 -55.40 -3.72 0.18
CA TRP A 360 -54.16 -4.50 0.14
C TRP A 360 -52.92 -3.59 0.15
N TYR A 361 -52.93 -2.52 -0.65
CA TYR A 361 -51.85 -1.53 -0.69
C TYR A 361 -51.65 -0.83 0.66
N ILE A 362 -52.73 -0.35 1.29
CA ILE A 362 -52.70 0.28 2.62
C ILE A 362 -52.18 -0.70 3.68
N THR A 363 -52.66 -1.95 3.70
CA THR A 363 -52.17 -2.95 4.67
C THR A 363 -50.69 -3.29 4.45
N LYS A 364 -50.23 -3.43 3.20
CA LYS A 364 -48.81 -3.62 2.88
C LYS A 364 -47.96 -2.44 3.35
N GLN A 365 -48.43 -1.21 3.16
CA GLN A 365 -47.72 -0.01 3.59
C GLN A 365 -47.66 0.11 5.12
N PHE A 366 -48.74 -0.23 5.84
CA PHE A 366 -48.75 -0.30 7.31
C PHE A 366 -47.81 -1.38 7.86
N VAL A 367 -47.78 -2.58 7.26
CA VAL A 367 -46.86 -3.66 7.67
C VAL A 367 -45.41 -3.22 7.47
N GLY A 368 -45.06 -2.64 6.32
CA GLY A 368 -43.69 -2.15 6.06
C GLY A 368 -43.27 -0.98 6.98
N ILE A 369 -44.19 -0.13 7.41
CA ILE A 369 -43.92 0.91 8.42
C ILE A 369 -43.64 0.28 9.79
N LEU A 370 -44.45 -0.70 10.19
CA LEU A 370 -44.28 -1.38 11.49
C LEU A 370 -42.98 -2.19 11.53
N GLU A 371 -42.67 -2.94 10.48
CA GLU A 371 -41.45 -3.74 10.33
C GLU A 371 -40.19 -2.86 10.37
N ASN A 372 -40.16 -1.78 9.58
CA ASN A 372 -39.05 -0.82 9.60
C ASN A 372 -38.91 -0.09 10.95
N GLY A 373 -40.02 0.21 11.63
CA GLY A 373 -40.02 0.82 12.95
C GLY A 373 -39.44 -0.10 14.03
N VAL A 374 -39.90 -1.36 14.06
CA VAL A 374 -39.39 -2.38 14.99
C VAL A 374 -37.92 -2.70 14.70
N HIS A 375 -37.53 -2.83 13.44
CA HIS A 375 -36.14 -3.06 13.05
C HIS A 375 -35.22 -1.91 13.53
N ARG A 376 -35.61 -0.65 13.31
CA ARG A 376 -34.84 0.53 13.79
C ARG A 376 -34.72 0.58 15.31
N MET A 377 -35.79 0.27 16.05
CA MET A 377 -35.76 0.22 17.52
C MET A 377 -34.85 -0.91 18.04
N CYS A 378 -34.90 -2.08 17.38
CA CYS A 378 -34.05 -3.22 17.72
C CYS A 378 -32.57 -2.92 17.41
N SER A 379 -32.25 -2.39 16.23
CA SER A 379 -30.87 -2.04 15.85
C SER A 379 -30.28 -0.96 16.75
N ALA A 380 -31.05 0.06 17.13
CA ALA A 380 -30.60 1.11 18.05
C ALA A 380 -30.36 0.58 19.49
N THR A 381 -31.14 -0.44 19.89
CA THR A 381 -30.96 -1.11 21.19
C THR A 381 -29.70 -1.97 21.17
N VAL A 382 -29.46 -2.72 20.09
CA VAL A 382 -28.26 -3.54 19.89
C VAL A 382 -27.00 -2.66 19.82
N SER A 383 -27.01 -1.55 19.10
CA SER A 383 -25.85 -0.64 19.04
C SER A 383 -25.53 -0.01 20.40
N TYR A 384 -26.54 0.34 21.19
CA TYR A 384 -26.35 0.82 22.56
C TYR A 384 -25.70 -0.23 23.48
N PHE A 385 -26.14 -1.49 23.41
CA PHE A 385 -25.50 -2.58 24.15
C PHE A 385 -24.09 -2.91 23.66
N MET A 386 -23.82 -2.82 22.35
CA MET A 386 -22.47 -3.00 21.79
C MET A 386 -21.51 -1.91 22.28
N ALA A 387 -21.91 -0.64 22.26
CA ALA A 387 -21.09 0.47 22.76
C ALA A 387 -20.79 0.34 24.26
N ILE A 388 -21.77 -0.08 25.07
CA ILE A 388 -21.55 -0.38 26.50
C ILE A 388 -20.57 -1.56 26.67
N GLY A 389 -20.73 -2.62 25.87
CA GLY A 389 -19.85 -3.79 25.89
C GLY A 389 -18.41 -3.44 25.54
N GLU A 390 -18.21 -2.61 24.51
CA GLU A 390 -16.90 -2.15 24.07
C GLU A 390 -16.19 -1.36 25.18
N GLU A 391 -16.86 -0.40 25.82
CA GLU A 391 -16.23 0.36 26.92
C GLU A 391 -16.01 -0.46 28.19
N LEU A 392 -16.90 -1.39 28.54
CA LEU A 392 -16.67 -2.33 29.65
C LEU A 392 -15.48 -3.27 29.41
N VAL A 393 -15.13 -3.57 28.17
CA VAL A 393 -13.93 -4.35 27.80
C VAL A 393 -12.70 -3.45 27.66
N SER A 394 -12.87 -2.20 27.20
CA SER A 394 -11.79 -1.23 27.01
C SER A 394 -11.06 -0.92 28.31
N ILE A 395 -11.79 -0.76 29.42
CA ILE A 395 -11.23 -0.37 30.73
C ILE A 395 -10.33 -1.47 31.33
N PRO A 396 -10.78 -2.74 31.51
CA PRO A 396 -9.92 -3.83 31.96
C PRO A 396 -8.72 -4.06 31.04
N TRP A 397 -8.89 -3.95 29.72
CA TRP A 397 -7.82 -4.13 28.75
C TRP A 397 -6.72 -3.06 28.89
N LYS A 398 -7.12 -1.79 29.09
CA LYS A 398 -6.20 -0.68 29.40
C LYS A 398 -5.43 -0.95 30.71
N VAL A 399 -6.09 -1.47 31.75
CA VAL A 399 -5.44 -1.85 33.03
C VAL A 399 -4.44 -2.99 32.84
N VAL A 400 -4.80 -4.07 32.12
CA VAL A 400 -3.90 -5.19 31.80
C VAL A 400 -2.67 -4.70 31.03
N LYS A 401 -2.84 -3.80 30.06
CA LYS A 401 -1.75 -3.20 29.27
C LYS A 401 -0.76 -2.40 30.15
N VAL A 402 -1.25 -1.74 31.20
CA VAL A 402 -0.40 -1.06 32.20
C VAL A 402 0.32 -2.06 33.10
N ILE A 403 -0.37 -3.09 33.61
CA ILE A 403 0.23 -4.15 34.43
C ILE A 403 1.38 -4.86 33.68
N VAL A 404 1.19 -5.20 32.40
CA VAL A 404 2.23 -5.82 31.57
C VAL A 404 3.45 -4.89 31.38
N LYS A 405 3.25 -3.57 31.24
CA LYS A 405 4.35 -2.60 31.20
C LYS A 405 5.13 -2.56 32.53
N ILE A 406 4.44 -2.57 33.66
CA ILE A 406 5.05 -2.59 35.00
C ILE A 406 5.85 -3.87 35.22
N ILE A 407 5.27 -5.04 34.93
CA ILE A 407 5.96 -6.35 35.04
C ILE A 407 7.23 -6.36 34.17
N ARG A 408 7.16 -5.86 32.94
CA ARG A 408 8.33 -5.77 32.04
C ARG A 408 9.42 -4.84 32.58
N ALA A 409 9.06 -3.73 33.23
CA ALA A 409 10.00 -2.84 33.87
C ALA A 409 10.68 -3.50 35.09
N LEU A 410 9.90 -4.15 35.96
CA LEU A 410 10.42 -4.90 37.11
C LEU A 410 11.35 -6.04 36.68
N LEU A 411 11.02 -6.77 35.61
CA LEU A 411 11.87 -7.84 35.06
C LEU A 411 13.21 -7.30 34.54
N ARG A 412 13.22 -6.12 33.89
CA ARG A 412 14.46 -5.44 33.49
C ARG A 412 15.31 -5.07 34.72
N ILE A 413 14.71 -4.49 35.75
CA ILE A 413 15.41 -4.12 37.00
C ILE A 413 16.02 -5.37 37.66
N LEU A 414 15.25 -6.46 37.79
CA LEU A 414 15.72 -7.72 38.35
C LEU A 414 16.88 -8.33 37.53
N CYS A 415 16.80 -8.28 36.20
CA CYS A 415 17.86 -8.74 35.30
C CYS A 415 19.15 -7.90 35.45
N CYS A 416 19.02 -6.57 35.59
CA CYS A 416 20.16 -5.68 35.86
C CYS A 416 20.81 -5.96 37.22
N LEU A 417 20.01 -6.19 38.27
CA LEU A 417 20.50 -6.58 39.59
C LEU A 417 21.23 -7.93 39.53
N LEU A 418 20.63 -8.95 38.92
CA LEU A 418 21.25 -10.27 38.76
C LEU A 418 22.57 -10.18 37.97
N LYS A 419 22.60 -9.44 36.86
CA LYS A 419 23.83 -9.21 36.08
C LYS A 419 24.92 -8.50 36.88
N THR A 420 24.54 -7.62 37.81
CA THR A 420 25.47 -6.92 38.72
C THR A 420 26.01 -7.86 39.78
N ILE A 421 25.16 -8.67 40.42
CA ILE A 421 25.55 -9.70 41.38
C ILE A 421 26.49 -10.73 40.72
N CYS A 422 26.15 -11.24 39.54
CA CYS A 422 27.00 -12.17 38.79
C CYS A 422 28.36 -11.55 38.42
N ARG A 423 28.44 -10.25 38.13
CA ARG A 423 29.72 -9.55 37.90
C ARG A 423 30.55 -9.43 39.18
N ILE A 424 29.93 -9.08 40.30
CA ILE A 424 30.60 -8.97 41.60
C ILE A 424 31.14 -10.35 42.03
N LEU A 425 30.34 -11.41 41.85
CA LEU A 425 30.71 -12.77 42.24
C LEU A 425 31.73 -13.43 41.29
N SER A 426 31.82 -13.02 40.03
CA SER A 426 32.78 -13.59 39.08
C SER A 426 34.24 -13.26 39.43
N ILE A 427 34.49 -12.15 40.14
CA ILE A 427 35.83 -11.74 40.57
C ILE A 427 36.41 -12.73 41.60
N PRO A 428 35.79 -12.99 42.78
CA PRO A 428 36.30 -13.97 43.74
C PRO A 428 36.24 -15.40 43.20
N ILE A 429 35.26 -15.76 42.36
CA ILE A 429 35.23 -17.08 41.72
C ILE A 429 36.43 -17.27 40.79
N ARG A 430 36.78 -16.28 39.97
CA ARG A 430 37.96 -16.36 39.10
C ARG A 430 39.24 -16.51 39.92
N VAL A 431 39.41 -15.71 40.98
CA VAL A 431 40.57 -15.82 41.89
C VAL A 431 40.63 -17.20 42.55
N LEU A 432 39.50 -17.78 42.98
CA LEU A 432 39.45 -19.15 43.51
C LEU A 432 39.85 -20.20 42.47
N VAL A 433 39.38 -20.07 41.22
CA VAL A 433 39.74 -20.97 40.11
C VAL A 433 41.23 -20.85 39.76
N ASP A 434 41.78 -19.64 39.76
CA ASP A 434 43.22 -19.40 39.53
C ASP A 434 44.08 -20.00 40.67
N ILE A 435 43.64 -19.87 41.92
CA ILE A 435 44.30 -20.50 43.10
C ILE A 435 44.24 -22.04 43.03
N VAL A 436 43.10 -22.62 42.63
CA VAL A 436 42.92 -24.08 42.53
C VAL A 436 43.66 -24.68 41.31
N SER A 437 43.83 -23.90 40.23
CA SER A 437 44.55 -24.35 39.04
C SER A 437 46.07 -24.18 39.12
N PHE A 438 46.59 -23.26 39.96
CA PHE A 438 48.03 -23.06 40.16
C PHE A 438 48.81 -24.34 40.59
N PRO A 439 48.31 -25.17 41.53
CA PRO A 439 48.89 -26.50 41.81
C PRO A 439 48.86 -27.44 40.60
N MET A 440 47.82 -27.41 39.77
CA MET A 440 47.71 -28.29 38.60
C MET A 440 48.73 -27.92 37.52
N TYR A 441 48.93 -26.63 37.24
CA TYR A 441 49.94 -26.18 36.28
C TYR A 441 51.37 -26.50 36.74
N THR A 442 51.66 -26.36 38.03
CA THR A 442 52.98 -26.69 38.58
C THR A 442 53.24 -28.20 38.58
N VAL A 443 52.27 -29.03 38.97
CA VAL A 443 52.40 -30.50 38.91
C VAL A 443 52.54 -31.01 37.47
N CYS A 444 51.84 -30.43 36.50
CA CYS A 444 51.96 -30.81 35.09
C CYS A 444 53.28 -30.37 34.43
N ALA A 445 53.98 -29.37 34.97
CA ALA A 445 55.27 -28.91 34.44
C ALA A 445 56.46 -29.80 34.89
N ILE A 446 56.38 -30.42 36.07
CA ILE A 446 57.46 -31.23 36.66
C ILE A 446 57.94 -32.38 35.73
N PRO A 447 57.06 -33.18 35.08
CA PRO A 447 57.48 -34.24 34.16
C PRO A 447 58.23 -33.74 32.92
N ALA A 448 57.88 -32.55 32.41
CA ALA A 448 58.55 -31.96 31.25
C ALA A 448 59.98 -31.54 31.59
N VAL A 449 60.15 -30.81 32.71
CA VAL A 449 61.48 -30.38 33.18
C VAL A 449 62.38 -31.58 33.52
N LEU A 450 61.83 -32.62 34.15
CA LEU A 450 62.58 -33.86 34.43
C LEU A 450 63.02 -34.58 33.14
N LYS A 451 62.17 -34.59 32.11
CA LYS A 451 62.50 -35.17 30.79
C LYS A 451 63.65 -34.40 30.12
N ASP A 452 63.60 -33.08 30.12
CA ASP A 452 64.63 -32.25 29.49
C ASP A 452 65.98 -32.35 30.21
N ILE A 453 65.98 -32.41 31.55
CA ILE A 453 67.18 -32.69 32.37
C ILE A 453 67.75 -34.07 32.05
N ALA A 454 66.90 -35.11 31.95
CA ALA A 454 67.33 -36.47 31.62
C ALA A 454 67.92 -36.56 30.21
N VAL A 455 67.35 -35.86 29.22
CA VAL A 455 67.89 -35.78 27.86
C VAL A 455 69.22 -35.03 27.83
N GLY A 456 69.37 -33.93 28.58
CA GLY A 456 70.62 -33.18 28.69
C GLY A 456 71.75 -33.97 29.33
N LEU A 457 71.46 -34.69 30.43
CA LEU A 457 72.42 -35.59 31.09
C LEU A 457 72.77 -36.81 30.22
N GLY A 458 71.78 -37.39 29.53
CA GLY A 458 72.00 -38.49 28.58
C GLY A 458 72.90 -38.08 27.41
N GLY A 459 72.69 -36.91 26.82
CA GLY A 459 73.51 -36.38 25.74
C GLY A 459 74.96 -36.09 26.16
N THR A 460 75.16 -35.51 27.36
CA THR A 460 76.52 -35.27 27.88
C THR A 460 77.24 -36.56 28.26
N PHE A 461 76.54 -37.57 28.80
CA PHE A 461 77.11 -38.89 29.05
C PHE A 461 77.47 -39.63 27.75
N TYR A 462 76.65 -39.50 26.70
CA TYR A 462 76.93 -40.07 25.38
C TYR A 462 78.20 -39.46 24.76
N LEU A 463 78.38 -38.14 24.83
CA LEU A 463 79.59 -37.46 24.35
C LEU A 463 80.86 -37.88 25.12
N LEU A 464 80.74 -38.13 26.43
CA LEU A 464 81.84 -38.68 27.25
C LEU A 464 82.20 -40.11 26.85
N LEU A 465 81.21 -40.95 26.55
CA LEU A 465 81.47 -42.30 26.02
C LEU A 465 82.09 -42.25 24.63
N ASP A 466 81.58 -41.42 23.72
CA ASP A 466 82.07 -41.32 22.35
C ASP A 466 83.53 -40.81 22.29
N THR A 467 83.88 -39.85 23.15
CA THR A 467 85.28 -39.40 23.31
C THR A 467 86.18 -40.45 23.95
N ALA A 468 85.68 -41.24 24.91
CA ALA A 468 86.42 -42.38 25.47
C ALA A 468 86.63 -43.51 24.44
N PHE A 469 85.61 -43.89 23.67
CA PHE A 469 85.73 -44.88 22.61
C PHE A 469 86.60 -44.39 21.44
N GLY A 470 86.51 -43.11 21.06
CA GLY A 470 87.37 -42.51 20.04
C GLY A 470 88.85 -42.48 20.43
N THR A 471 89.16 -42.19 21.70
CA THR A 471 90.54 -42.24 22.21
C THR A 471 91.06 -43.68 22.32
N ILE A 472 90.22 -44.63 22.75
CA ILE A 472 90.56 -46.07 22.74
C ILE A 472 90.78 -46.58 21.30
N GLY A 473 89.93 -46.19 20.34
CA GLY A 473 90.07 -46.55 18.93
C GLY A 473 91.34 -45.98 18.29
N SER A 474 91.70 -44.75 18.62
CA SER A 474 92.99 -44.14 18.26
C SER A 474 94.18 -44.94 18.82
N LEU A 475 94.12 -45.30 20.10
CA LEU A 475 95.12 -46.16 20.76
C LEU A 475 95.26 -47.52 20.06
N PHE A 476 94.15 -48.19 19.73
CA PHE A 476 94.18 -49.45 18.97
C PHE A 476 94.74 -49.28 17.56
N HIS A 477 94.44 -48.18 16.87
CA HIS A 477 94.99 -47.90 15.55
C HIS A 477 96.52 -47.67 15.61
N VAL A 478 97.01 -46.95 16.63
CA VAL A 478 98.45 -46.81 16.89
C VAL A 478 99.07 -48.19 17.18
N LEU A 479 98.47 -48.99 18.07
CA LEU A 479 98.97 -50.32 18.43
C LEU A 479 99.03 -51.25 17.21
N PHE A 480 97.99 -51.27 16.38
CA PHE A 480 97.93 -52.03 15.14
C PHE A 480 98.98 -51.56 14.12
N SER A 481 99.23 -50.24 14.02
CA SER A 481 100.28 -49.70 13.16
C SER A 481 101.68 -50.13 13.60
N VAL A 482 101.93 -50.21 14.91
CA VAL A 482 103.19 -50.71 15.49
C VAL A 482 103.34 -52.21 15.25
N CYS A 483 102.31 -53.01 15.53
CA CYS A 483 102.30 -54.45 15.22
C CYS A 483 102.54 -54.73 13.74
N LYS A 484 101.91 -53.97 12.83
CA LYS A 484 102.12 -54.10 11.37
C LYS A 484 103.57 -53.78 10.98
N ARG A 485 104.18 -52.76 11.58
CA ARG A 485 105.58 -52.34 11.33
C ARG A 485 106.62 -53.32 11.87
N ILE A 486 106.25 -54.13 12.86
CA ILE A 486 107.08 -55.23 13.39
C ILE A 486 106.89 -56.50 12.53
N GLY A 487 105.64 -56.86 12.20
CA GLY A 487 105.33 -58.03 11.37
C GLY A 487 105.90 -57.98 9.96
N SER A 488 105.97 -56.79 9.34
CA SER A 488 106.57 -56.61 8.01
C SER A 488 108.11 -56.61 8.00
N LYS A 489 108.77 -56.82 9.15
CA LYS A 489 110.24 -56.77 9.27
C LYS A 489 110.89 -58.13 9.57
N VAL A 490 110.13 -59.22 9.46
CA VAL A 490 110.56 -60.60 9.77
C VAL A 490 110.47 -61.54 8.55
N SER A 491 110.15 -61.02 7.35
CA SER A 491 110.07 -61.84 6.14
C SER A 491 110.49 -61.08 4.89
N TYR A 492 111.80 -60.86 4.74
CA TYR A 492 112.51 -60.88 3.45
C TYR A 492 114.01 -60.94 3.72
N ASP A 493 114.53 -62.16 3.80
CA ASP A 493 115.96 -62.47 3.84
C ASP A 493 116.17 -63.77 3.01
N ASN A 494 117.37 -63.93 2.41
CA ASN A 494 117.80 -65.03 1.52
C ASN A 494 117.29 -65.08 0.06
N SER A 495 118.10 -64.52 -0.85
CA SER A 495 118.87 -65.29 -1.87
C SER A 495 119.86 -64.36 -2.60
N GLY A 496 121.08 -64.74 -2.99
CA GLY A 496 121.80 -66.00 -2.78
C GLY A 496 122.68 -66.37 -4.00
N GLU A 497 123.92 -65.87 -4.02
CA GLU A 497 125.13 -66.30 -4.78
C GLU A 497 125.13 -66.68 -6.30
N LEU A 498 126.28 -66.38 -6.92
CA LEU A 498 126.79 -66.66 -8.29
C LEU A 498 126.15 -65.94 -9.50
#